data_AF-A0A8T3QGJ8-F1
#
_entry.id   AF-A0A8T3QGJ8-F1
#
_cell.length_a   1.000
_cell.length_b   1.000
_cell.length_c   1.000
_cell.angle_alpha   90.00
_cell.angle_beta   90.00
_cell.angle_gamma   90.00
#
_symmetry.space_group_name_H-M   'P 1'
#
loop_
_entity.id
_entity.type
_entity.pdbx_description
1 polymer ?
#
loop_
_entity_poly.entity_id
_entity_poly.type
_entity_poly.pdbx_seq_one_letter_code
_entity_poly.pdbx_strand_id
1 'polypeptide(L)'
;MAGALLAAVVAGPASAATTVNLDQWASSDRAWQNGNLNGNNSRYPEGGIVPFRLAIEGLTAGVHTIHINYDVTAGGHKAYDFLATWNVTNAAGKICAGSGGGISSMCPSMPASSSAAFPVDPFVMDGLSVHGAQSYSATPRRLTIWGGTIVSISKPVHSGPTSGNSTGDMTVRFRSTSKAVLLAWGGHLAQSAFWNRLVGGASDGAGMVSGAPWHMRTLQLDGTGNKNQDRSIQPSAIVGELPPFALAPPTPAPTPRPTAPPAAPAPTPIRVPGVTPRPPAPLAPPTRNGGSGGGPGPSIGPGVDSPGFPSVTVPPTATDAPVAERGAQASGLTAMFVATGIAILTLMPLMRRRRRP
;
A
#
# COMPACT_ATOMS: atom_id res chain seq x y z
N MET A 1 70.51 13.74 -32.82
CA MET A 1 69.36 14.33 -32.08
C MET A 1 68.22 13.33 -32.17
N ALA A 2 67.80 12.75 -31.05
CA ALA A 2 66.63 11.87 -30.99
C ALA A 2 65.55 12.59 -30.17
N GLY A 3 64.47 13.00 -30.83
CA GLY A 3 63.33 13.65 -30.18
C GLY A 3 62.41 12.59 -29.58
N ALA A 4 62.29 12.58 -28.26
CA ALA A 4 61.30 11.77 -27.55
C ALA A 4 59.93 12.44 -27.66
N LEU A 5 58.97 11.77 -28.30
CA LEU A 5 57.56 12.14 -28.25
C LEU A 5 57.00 11.78 -26.86
N LEU A 6 56.71 12.79 -26.04
CA LEU A 6 55.89 12.64 -24.84
C LEU A 6 54.43 12.54 -25.26
N ALA A 7 53.83 11.35 -25.16
CA ALA A 7 52.39 11.18 -25.28
C ALA A 7 51.73 11.67 -23.99
N ALA A 8 51.06 12.82 -24.04
CA ALA A 8 50.24 13.31 -22.94
C ALA A 8 48.98 12.46 -22.83
N VAL A 9 48.89 11.64 -21.78
CA VAL A 9 47.64 10.95 -21.42
C VAL A 9 46.71 11.99 -20.81
N VAL A 10 45.73 12.45 -21.59
CA VAL A 10 44.66 13.31 -21.09
C VAL A 10 43.72 12.44 -20.26
N ALA A 11 43.77 12.58 -18.93
CA ALA A 11 42.77 11.99 -18.05
C ALA A 11 41.42 12.63 -18.37
N GLY A 12 40.49 11.83 -18.91
CA GLY A 12 39.11 12.26 -19.12
C GLY A 12 38.45 12.63 -17.78
N PRO A 13 37.39 13.46 -17.78
CA PRO A 13 36.68 13.81 -16.56
C PRO A 13 36.14 12.55 -15.89
N ALA A 14 36.54 12.31 -14.64
CA ALA A 14 36.00 11.22 -13.83
C ALA A 14 34.47 11.40 -13.72
N SER A 15 33.72 10.40 -14.14
CA SER A 15 32.27 10.40 -13.92
C SER A 15 32.01 10.30 -12.41
N ALA A 16 31.19 11.21 -11.87
CA ALA A 16 30.79 11.15 -10.46
C ALA A 16 30.20 9.78 -10.15
N ALA A 17 30.61 9.18 -9.04
CA ALA A 17 30.11 7.86 -8.65
C ALA A 17 28.61 7.91 -8.38
N THR A 18 27.87 6.89 -8.84
CA THR A 18 26.44 6.78 -8.58
C THR A 18 26.18 6.70 -7.08
N THR A 19 25.26 7.52 -6.57
CA THR A 19 24.83 7.49 -5.15
C THR A 19 23.35 7.14 -5.06
N VAL A 20 22.99 6.47 -3.97
CA VAL A 20 21.62 6.07 -3.67
C VAL A 20 21.34 6.46 -2.23
N ASN A 21 20.26 7.21 -2.02
CA ASN A 21 19.83 7.60 -0.70
C ASN A 21 18.32 7.35 -0.54
N LEU A 22 17.98 6.37 0.28
CA LEU A 22 16.62 6.09 0.71
C LEU A 22 16.30 6.96 1.94
N ASP A 23 15.17 7.64 1.95
CA ASP A 23 14.64 8.32 3.12
C ASP A 23 13.23 7.86 3.41
N GLN A 24 12.81 8.07 4.66
CA GLN A 24 11.44 7.88 5.12
C GLN A 24 10.93 9.15 5.82
N TRP A 25 9.63 9.36 5.80
CA TRP A 25 9.03 10.57 6.39
C TRP A 25 8.81 10.43 7.90
N ALA A 26 9.41 11.30 8.68
CA ALA A 26 9.13 11.48 10.10
C ALA A 26 7.87 12.34 10.25
N SER A 27 6.72 11.72 10.57
CA SER A 27 5.43 12.44 10.48
C SER A 27 5.27 13.53 11.53
N SER A 28 5.85 13.37 12.72
CA SER A 28 5.81 14.39 13.78
C SER A 28 6.81 15.51 13.51
N ASP A 29 8.02 15.16 13.07
CA ASP A 29 9.06 16.15 12.75
C ASP A 29 8.81 16.87 11.41
N ARG A 30 7.87 16.34 10.60
CA ARG A 30 7.53 16.85 9.26
C ARG A 30 8.77 16.95 8.37
N ALA A 31 9.60 15.93 8.43
CA ALA A 31 10.92 15.88 7.85
C ALA A 31 11.14 14.56 7.10
N TRP A 32 11.93 14.59 6.03
CA TRP A 32 12.54 13.36 5.54
C TRP A 32 13.70 13.02 6.47
N GLN A 33 14.03 11.73 6.59
CA GLN A 33 15.20 11.34 7.36
C GLN A 33 15.75 9.97 6.94
N ASN A 34 17.02 9.80 7.28
CA ASN A 34 17.76 8.55 7.14
C ASN A 34 17.73 7.67 8.40
N GLY A 35 17.19 8.20 9.50
CA GLY A 35 17.10 7.52 10.78
C GLY A 35 15.82 6.70 10.94
N ASN A 36 15.78 5.88 11.99
CA ASN A 36 14.65 5.01 12.31
C ASN A 36 13.42 5.83 12.74
N LEU A 37 12.23 5.43 12.26
CA LEU A 37 10.98 5.99 12.78
C LEU A 37 10.66 5.35 14.13
N ASN A 38 10.27 6.18 15.09
CA ASN A 38 9.90 5.76 16.43
C ASN A 38 8.89 6.75 17.05
N GLY A 39 8.44 6.45 18.26
CA GLY A 39 7.49 7.27 19.02
C GLY A 39 7.98 8.68 19.41
N ASN A 40 9.20 9.10 19.09
CA ASN A 40 9.63 10.49 19.30
C ASN A 40 9.43 11.35 18.04
N ASN A 41 9.64 10.77 16.85
CA ASN A 41 9.66 11.51 15.59
C ASN A 41 8.46 11.20 14.67
N SER A 42 7.67 10.18 14.99
CA SER A 42 6.63 9.67 14.10
C SER A 42 5.40 9.17 14.85
N ARG A 43 4.26 9.32 14.19
CA ARG A 43 2.95 8.75 14.53
C ARG A 43 2.30 8.26 13.23
N TYR A 44 1.99 6.97 13.17
CA TYR A 44 1.28 6.35 12.06
C TYR A 44 0.23 5.37 12.58
N PRO A 45 -1.04 5.45 12.15
CA PRO A 45 -2.00 4.40 12.45
C PRO A 45 -1.72 3.17 11.59
N GLU A 46 -2.15 2.01 12.07
CA GLU A 46 -2.38 0.87 11.17
C GLU A 46 -3.36 1.27 10.05
N GLY A 47 -3.14 0.80 8.83
CA GLY A 47 -3.81 1.29 7.61
C GLY A 47 -3.22 2.58 7.05
N GLY A 48 -2.35 3.24 7.83
CA GLY A 48 -1.63 4.42 7.39
C GLY A 48 -0.51 4.08 6.41
N ILE A 49 -0.08 5.09 5.66
CA ILE A 49 1.04 4.99 4.73
C ILE A 49 2.28 5.64 5.32
N VAL A 50 3.39 4.90 5.35
CA VAL A 50 4.74 5.42 5.60
C VAL A 50 5.37 5.82 4.26
N PRO A 51 5.57 7.12 3.99
CA PRO A 51 6.20 7.58 2.76
C PRO A 51 7.71 7.28 2.73
N PHE A 52 8.18 6.83 1.57
CA PHE A 52 9.60 6.66 1.23
C PHE A 52 9.93 7.47 -0.01
N ARG A 53 11.16 8.00 -0.06
CA ARG A 53 11.75 8.57 -1.28
C ARG A 53 13.15 8.03 -1.49
N LEU A 54 13.53 7.82 -2.75
CA LEU A 54 14.85 7.33 -3.14
C LEU A 54 15.48 8.30 -4.13
N ALA A 55 16.50 9.03 -3.68
CA ALA A 55 17.32 9.85 -4.56
C ALA A 55 18.45 9.00 -5.15
N ILE A 56 18.52 8.94 -6.48
CA ILE A 56 19.62 8.30 -7.21
C ILE A 56 20.30 9.38 -8.04
N GLU A 57 21.59 9.60 -7.80
CA GLU A 57 22.40 10.61 -8.48
C GLU A 57 23.59 9.95 -9.20
N GLY A 58 24.14 10.62 -10.21
CA GLY A 58 25.26 10.10 -10.99
C GLY A 58 24.90 8.91 -11.88
N LEU A 59 23.66 8.80 -12.34
CA LEU A 59 23.24 7.81 -13.35
C LEU A 59 23.79 8.16 -14.73
N THR A 60 24.00 7.15 -15.56
CA THR A 60 24.04 7.31 -17.01
C THR A 60 22.61 7.42 -17.53
N ALA A 61 22.37 8.19 -18.60
CA ALA A 61 21.05 8.21 -19.21
C ALA A 61 20.77 6.85 -19.86
N GLY A 62 19.65 6.20 -19.54
CA GLY A 62 19.41 4.84 -20.00
C GLY A 62 18.31 4.10 -19.23
N VAL A 63 18.27 2.79 -19.40
CA VAL A 63 17.36 1.91 -18.66
C VAL A 63 18.09 1.35 -17.45
N HIS A 64 17.43 1.40 -16.30
CA HIS A 64 17.93 0.94 -15.02
C HIS A 64 16.94 0.02 -14.33
N THR A 65 17.44 -0.77 -13.38
CA THR A 65 16.62 -1.62 -12.50
C THR A 65 16.98 -1.41 -11.04
N ILE A 66 15.98 -1.41 -10.17
CA ILE A 66 16.15 -1.37 -8.72
C ILE A 66 15.13 -2.28 -8.07
N HIS A 67 15.51 -2.98 -7.00
CA HIS A 67 14.59 -3.74 -6.17
C HIS A 67 14.04 -2.88 -5.04
N ILE A 68 12.73 -2.96 -4.81
CA ILE A 68 12.08 -2.48 -3.59
C ILE A 68 11.71 -3.73 -2.79
N ASN A 69 12.34 -3.91 -1.65
CA ASN A 69 12.13 -5.04 -0.74
C ASN A 69 11.57 -4.52 0.59
N TYR A 70 10.65 -5.26 1.20
CA TYR A 70 10.03 -4.88 2.46
C TYR A 70 9.73 -6.10 3.32
N ASP A 71 9.80 -5.92 4.64
CA ASP A 71 9.39 -6.95 5.59
C ASP A 71 7.85 -7.04 5.61
N VAL A 72 7.33 -8.18 5.16
CA VAL A 72 5.89 -8.49 5.10
C VAL A 72 5.40 -8.97 6.44
N THR A 73 6.17 -9.84 7.10
CA THR A 73 5.96 -10.22 8.49
C THR A 73 7.23 -10.05 9.31
N ALA A 74 7.06 -9.71 10.58
CA ALA A 74 8.12 -9.65 11.57
C ALA A 74 7.63 -10.29 12.87
N GLY A 75 8.32 -11.34 13.31
CA GLY A 75 7.92 -12.12 14.50
C GLY A 75 6.53 -12.76 14.37
N GLY A 76 6.08 -13.04 13.15
CA GLY A 76 4.77 -13.65 12.87
C GLY A 76 3.62 -12.66 12.68
N HIS A 77 3.84 -11.36 12.93
CA HIS A 77 2.82 -10.32 12.74
C HIS A 77 3.03 -9.59 11.41
N LYS A 78 1.94 -9.13 10.80
CA LYS A 78 1.99 -8.43 9.51
C LYS A 78 2.54 -7.03 9.71
N ALA A 79 3.54 -6.67 8.92
CA ALA A 79 4.28 -5.41 9.02
C ALA A 79 3.90 -4.48 7.87
N TYR A 80 4.69 -4.45 6.79
CA TYR A 80 4.27 -3.85 5.53
C TYR A 80 3.59 -4.89 4.65
N ASP A 81 2.27 -4.84 4.52
CA ASP A 81 1.53 -5.83 3.72
C ASP A 81 1.59 -5.54 2.21
N PHE A 82 1.63 -4.27 1.79
CA PHE A 82 1.81 -3.90 0.39
C PHE A 82 2.37 -2.47 0.19
N LEU A 83 2.78 -2.19 -1.05
CA LEU A 83 3.22 -0.85 -1.47
C LEU A 83 2.05 0.01 -1.99
N ALA A 84 2.09 1.30 -1.68
CA ALA A 84 1.05 2.29 -1.92
C ALA A 84 1.61 3.61 -2.49
N THR A 85 0.72 4.57 -2.75
CA THR A 85 1.10 5.93 -3.14
C THR A 85 1.60 6.72 -1.93
N TRP A 86 2.74 7.40 -2.06
CA TRP A 86 3.49 7.95 -0.93
C TRP A 86 2.78 9.10 -0.18
N ASN A 87 1.98 9.92 -0.86
CA ASN A 87 1.47 11.18 -0.33
C ASN A 87 -0.02 11.17 0.02
N VAL A 88 -0.58 10.00 0.33
CA VAL A 88 -2.03 9.86 0.61
C VAL A 88 -2.38 10.35 2.01
N THR A 89 -1.60 9.95 3.02
CA THR A 89 -1.87 10.28 4.43
C THR A 89 -1.06 11.46 4.93
N ASN A 90 0.20 11.55 4.51
CA ASN A 90 1.20 12.50 5.00
C ASN A 90 2.11 12.95 3.85
N ALA A 91 3.01 13.90 4.11
CA ALA A 91 4.04 14.37 3.19
C ALA A 91 3.55 14.96 1.84
N ALA A 92 2.25 15.21 1.67
CA ALA A 92 1.70 15.83 0.47
C ALA A 92 2.36 17.20 0.17
N GLY A 93 2.88 17.34 -1.05
CA GLY A 93 3.63 18.53 -1.47
C GLY A 93 5.00 18.71 -0.78
N LYS A 94 5.51 17.68 -0.09
CA LYS A 94 6.77 17.74 0.68
C LYS A 94 7.91 16.94 0.04
N ILE A 95 7.83 16.57 -1.24
CA ILE A 95 8.85 15.73 -1.89
C ILE A 95 10.27 16.31 -1.77
N CYS A 96 10.39 17.64 -1.87
CA CYS A 96 11.65 18.39 -1.71
C CYS A 96 11.82 19.05 -0.34
N ALA A 97 11.07 18.65 0.69
CA ALA A 97 11.28 19.20 2.03
C ALA A 97 12.73 18.93 2.49
N GLY A 98 13.40 20.02 2.88
CA GLY A 98 14.82 20.04 3.20
C GLY A 98 15.08 19.78 4.68
N SER A 99 14.96 18.53 5.08
CA SER A 99 15.49 18.04 6.35
C SER A 99 15.69 16.54 6.22
N GLY A 100 16.81 16.06 6.81
CA GLY A 100 17.25 14.66 6.92
C GLY A 100 17.38 13.87 5.60
N GLY A 101 18.57 13.30 5.37
CA GLY A 101 18.86 12.46 4.20
C GLY A 101 19.42 13.19 2.98
N GLY A 102 19.66 12.45 1.91
CA GLY A 102 20.14 12.93 0.61
C GLY A 102 19.02 13.53 -0.23
N ILE A 103 18.93 14.86 -0.20
CA ILE A 103 18.04 15.64 -1.08
C ILE A 103 18.53 15.48 -2.52
N SER A 104 17.61 15.18 -3.45
CA SER A 104 17.98 15.09 -4.87
C SER A 104 18.43 16.45 -5.42
N SER A 105 19.40 16.41 -6.33
CA SER A 105 19.89 17.57 -7.08
C SER A 105 18.80 18.25 -7.93
N MET A 106 17.68 17.58 -8.18
CA MET A 106 16.51 18.14 -8.87
C MET A 106 15.66 19.06 -8.00
N CYS A 107 15.85 19.08 -6.67
CA CYS A 107 15.12 19.99 -5.80
C CYS A 107 15.70 21.43 -5.84
N PRO A 108 14.87 22.47 -5.64
CA PRO A 108 13.42 22.44 -5.44
C PRO A 108 12.59 22.40 -6.74
N SER A 109 13.24 22.56 -7.91
CA SER A 109 12.58 22.64 -9.21
C SER A 109 12.48 21.26 -9.87
N MET A 110 11.54 20.46 -9.36
CA MET A 110 11.33 19.11 -9.86
C MET A 110 10.80 19.13 -11.30
N PRO A 111 11.28 18.24 -12.19
CA PRO A 111 10.69 18.08 -13.51
C PRO A 111 9.27 17.50 -13.41
N ALA A 112 8.59 17.33 -14.54
CA ALA A 112 7.31 16.62 -14.56
C ALA A 112 7.48 15.18 -14.03
N SER A 113 6.56 14.73 -13.18
CA SER A 113 6.55 13.36 -12.67
C SER A 113 5.93 12.39 -13.67
N SER A 114 6.42 11.15 -13.69
CA SER A 114 5.70 9.99 -14.22
C SER A 114 5.26 9.07 -13.08
N SER A 115 4.26 8.22 -13.30
CA SER A 115 3.86 7.22 -12.29
C SER A 115 3.30 5.95 -12.92
N ALA A 116 3.46 4.83 -12.23
CA ALA A 116 2.88 3.54 -12.61
C ALA A 116 2.17 2.88 -11.42
N ALA A 117 1.12 2.11 -11.69
CA ALA A 117 0.43 1.36 -10.66
C ALA A 117 1.27 0.17 -10.19
N PHE A 118 1.29 -0.08 -8.88
CA PHE A 118 1.84 -1.33 -8.37
C PHE A 118 0.94 -2.50 -8.79
N PRO A 119 1.52 -3.64 -9.18
CA PRO A 119 0.72 -4.82 -9.50
C PRO A 119 -0.12 -5.31 -8.31
N VAL A 120 -1.21 -6.02 -8.62
CA VAL A 120 -2.00 -6.76 -7.64
C VAL A 120 -1.13 -7.87 -7.03
N ASP A 121 -1.30 -8.08 -5.73
CA ASP A 121 -0.57 -9.09 -4.97
C ASP A 121 -1.53 -10.22 -4.54
N PRO A 122 -1.45 -11.41 -5.16
CA PRO A 122 -2.33 -12.53 -4.82
C PRO A 122 -1.85 -13.33 -3.59
N PHE A 123 -0.76 -12.92 -2.93
CA PHE A 123 -0.21 -13.66 -1.80
C PHE A 123 -1.22 -13.79 -0.66
N VAL A 124 -1.21 -14.95 0.01
CA VAL A 124 -2.15 -15.31 1.08
C VAL A 124 -1.37 -15.62 2.35
N MET A 125 -1.80 -15.04 3.46
CA MET A 125 -1.31 -15.30 4.81
C MET A 125 -2.51 -15.59 5.71
N ASP A 126 -2.46 -16.71 6.43
CA ASP A 126 -3.49 -17.11 7.41
C ASP A 126 -4.92 -17.07 6.85
N GLY A 127 -5.08 -17.50 5.59
CA GLY A 127 -6.38 -17.57 4.91
C GLY A 127 -6.88 -16.25 4.30
N LEU A 128 -6.17 -15.14 4.49
CA LEU A 128 -6.50 -13.83 3.91
C LEU A 128 -5.46 -13.41 2.88
N SER A 129 -5.92 -12.75 1.81
CA SER A 129 -5.03 -12.30 0.74
C SER A 129 -4.56 -10.86 0.93
N VAL A 130 -3.34 -10.56 0.51
CA VAL A 130 -2.84 -9.18 0.40
C VAL A 130 -3.73 -8.37 -0.55
N HIS A 131 -4.26 -8.98 -1.62
CA HIS A 131 -5.26 -8.33 -2.47
C HIS A 131 -6.51 -7.91 -1.69
N GLY A 132 -7.01 -8.74 -0.77
CA GLY A 132 -8.09 -8.38 0.13
C GLY A 132 -7.74 -7.18 1.01
N ALA A 133 -6.52 -7.11 1.54
CA ALA A 133 -6.04 -5.97 2.32
C ALA A 133 -6.00 -4.67 1.48
N GLN A 134 -5.57 -4.79 0.22
CA GLN A 134 -5.58 -3.67 -0.74
C GLN A 134 -7.00 -3.15 -1.00
N SER A 135 -7.97 -4.06 -1.17
CA SER A 135 -9.38 -3.71 -1.32
C SER A 135 -9.96 -3.10 -0.04
N TYR A 136 -9.60 -3.64 1.12
CA TYR A 136 -10.10 -3.19 2.43
C TYR A 136 -9.65 -1.76 2.78
N SER A 137 -8.38 -1.42 2.53
CA SER A 137 -7.89 -0.05 2.76
C SER A 137 -8.36 0.95 1.69
N ALA A 138 -8.64 0.46 0.48
CA ALA A 138 -8.90 1.25 -0.73
C ALA A 138 -7.84 2.30 -1.04
N THR A 139 -6.62 2.09 -0.56
CA THR A 139 -5.53 3.05 -0.75
C THR A 139 -5.07 3.09 -2.22
N PRO A 140 -4.83 4.27 -2.82
CA PRO A 140 -4.19 4.38 -4.13
C PRO A 140 -2.80 3.73 -4.13
N ARG A 141 -2.47 2.92 -5.15
CA ARG A 141 -1.20 2.19 -5.23
C ARG A 141 -0.39 2.55 -6.47
N ARG A 142 0.42 3.60 -6.39
CA ARG A 142 1.30 4.06 -7.48
C ARG A 142 2.71 4.40 -6.99
N LEU A 143 3.70 4.00 -7.78
CA LEU A 143 5.07 4.49 -7.69
C LEU A 143 5.17 5.78 -8.52
N THR A 144 5.75 6.83 -7.93
CA THR A 144 6.03 8.09 -8.63
C THR A 144 7.51 8.23 -8.91
N ILE A 145 7.87 8.74 -10.09
CA ILE A 145 9.24 9.01 -10.51
C ILE A 145 9.37 10.43 -11.06
N TRP A 146 10.51 11.07 -10.81
CA TRP A 146 10.96 12.31 -11.43
C TRP A 146 12.34 12.10 -12.05
N GLY A 147 12.67 12.84 -13.11
CA GLY A 147 13.93 12.68 -13.85
C GLY A 147 13.96 11.42 -14.74
N GLY A 148 12.81 10.77 -14.91
CA GLY A 148 12.69 9.53 -15.68
C GLY A 148 11.25 9.06 -15.83
N THR A 149 11.08 7.88 -16.43
CA THR A 149 9.79 7.21 -16.62
C THR A 149 9.86 5.77 -16.12
N ILE A 150 8.77 5.28 -15.51
CA ILE A 150 8.68 3.87 -15.11
C ILE A 150 8.33 3.06 -16.36
N VAL A 151 9.13 2.03 -16.64
CA VAL A 151 8.94 1.12 -17.77
C VAL A 151 8.09 -0.08 -17.35
N SER A 152 8.39 -0.69 -16.21
CA SER A 152 7.63 -1.81 -15.66
C SER A 152 7.90 -1.99 -14.17
N ILE A 153 6.94 -2.58 -13.45
CA ILE A 153 7.10 -3.06 -12.07
C ILE A 153 6.72 -4.54 -12.07
N SER A 154 7.58 -5.42 -11.54
CA SER A 154 7.27 -6.85 -11.42
C SER A 154 6.15 -7.08 -10.40
N LYS A 155 5.47 -8.24 -10.49
CA LYS A 155 4.65 -8.70 -9.37
C LYS A 155 5.54 -8.90 -8.13
N PRO A 156 5.01 -8.66 -6.92
CA PRO A 156 5.73 -8.97 -5.69
C PRO A 156 6.04 -10.45 -5.59
N VAL A 157 7.27 -10.77 -5.19
CA VAL A 157 7.73 -12.11 -4.87
C VAL A 157 7.93 -12.17 -3.35
N HIS A 158 7.30 -13.15 -2.71
CA HIS A 158 7.36 -13.34 -1.26
C HIS A 158 8.33 -14.45 -0.88
N SER A 159 9.03 -14.28 0.24
CA SER A 159 10.01 -15.25 0.75
C SER A 159 10.06 -15.26 2.28
N GLY A 160 10.30 -16.44 2.86
CA GLY A 160 10.36 -16.66 4.31
C GLY A 160 9.03 -17.12 4.92
N PRO A 161 9.05 -17.63 6.17
CA PRO A 161 7.85 -18.09 6.87
C PRO A 161 6.99 -16.93 7.38
N THR A 162 5.69 -16.95 7.10
CA THR A 162 4.74 -15.93 7.56
C THR A 162 4.52 -15.96 9.07
N SER A 163 4.73 -17.12 9.71
CA SER A 163 4.72 -17.27 11.17
C SER A 163 5.99 -16.71 11.86
N GLY A 164 6.93 -16.17 11.08
CA GLY A 164 8.15 -15.55 11.56
C GLY A 164 8.45 -14.31 10.74
N ASN A 165 9.63 -14.26 10.13
CA ASN A 165 10.03 -13.16 9.27
C ASN A 165 9.87 -13.54 7.79
N SER A 166 9.18 -12.70 7.05
CA SER A 166 9.01 -12.84 5.61
C SER A 166 9.18 -11.49 4.92
N THR A 167 9.49 -11.53 3.63
CA THR A 167 9.73 -10.33 2.82
C THR A 167 8.96 -10.39 1.51
N GLY A 168 8.63 -9.22 0.98
CA GLY A 168 8.13 -9.01 -0.38
C GLY A 168 9.17 -8.24 -1.19
N ASP A 169 9.36 -8.59 -2.46
CA ASP A 169 10.30 -7.94 -3.37
C ASP A 169 9.65 -7.61 -4.71
N MET A 170 9.87 -6.40 -5.21
CA MET A 170 9.47 -5.96 -6.55
C MET A 170 10.66 -5.34 -7.29
N THR A 171 10.89 -5.76 -8.53
CA THR A 171 11.83 -5.10 -9.42
C THR A 171 11.13 -3.98 -10.18
N VAL A 172 11.64 -2.76 -10.01
CA VAL A 172 11.25 -1.58 -10.79
C VAL A 172 12.25 -1.40 -11.92
N ARG A 173 11.77 -1.36 -13.15
CA ARG A 173 12.55 -0.97 -14.33
C ARG A 173 12.11 0.42 -14.77
N PHE A 174 13.07 1.34 -14.89
CA PHE A 174 12.80 2.72 -15.26
C PHE A 174 13.81 3.22 -16.29
N ARG A 175 13.47 4.32 -16.98
CA ARG A 175 14.36 5.01 -17.89
C ARG A 175 14.72 6.38 -17.32
N SER A 176 16.00 6.64 -17.08
CA SER A 176 16.52 7.96 -16.71
C SER A 176 16.67 8.83 -17.97
N THR A 177 16.36 10.12 -17.86
CA THR A 177 16.63 11.10 -18.94
C THR A 177 17.86 11.96 -18.66
N SER A 178 18.39 11.88 -17.44
CA SER A 178 19.53 12.65 -16.94
C SER A 178 20.30 11.83 -15.89
N LYS A 179 21.22 12.47 -15.17
CA LYS A 179 22.04 11.86 -14.12
C LYS A 179 21.31 11.67 -12.78
N ALA A 180 20.10 12.21 -12.63
CA ALA A 180 19.36 12.19 -11.38
C ALA A 180 17.95 11.62 -11.60
N VAL A 181 17.52 10.75 -10.68
CA VAL A 181 16.16 10.24 -10.58
C VAL A 181 15.73 10.29 -9.12
N LEU A 182 14.48 10.67 -8.88
CA LEU A 182 13.85 10.57 -7.57
C LEU A 182 12.63 9.65 -7.70
N LEU A 183 12.58 8.60 -6.90
CA LEU A 183 11.40 7.74 -6.79
C LEU A 183 10.70 7.98 -5.46
N ALA A 184 9.38 7.86 -5.41
CA ALA A 184 8.61 7.91 -4.16
C ALA A 184 7.45 6.92 -4.16
N TRP A 185 7.29 6.21 -3.04
CA TRP A 185 6.23 5.24 -2.78
C TRP A 185 5.88 5.23 -1.29
N GLY A 186 4.81 4.54 -0.93
CA GLY A 186 4.40 4.31 0.44
C GLY A 186 4.50 2.84 0.82
N GLY A 187 4.86 2.54 2.06
CA GLY A 187 4.58 1.24 2.69
C GLY A 187 3.27 1.33 3.47
N HIS A 188 2.31 0.47 3.16
CA HIS A 188 1.06 0.38 3.92
C HIS A 188 1.30 -0.44 5.19
N LEU A 189 0.89 0.11 6.34
CA LEU A 189 0.98 -0.58 7.62
C LEU A 189 -0.20 -1.52 7.78
N ALA A 190 0.08 -2.81 7.98
CA ALA A 190 -0.95 -3.83 8.07
C ALA A 190 -1.99 -3.52 9.16
N GLN A 191 -3.28 -3.69 8.81
CA GLN A 191 -4.42 -3.45 9.69
C GLN A 191 -4.81 -4.71 10.45
N SER A 192 -4.75 -4.65 11.78
CA SER A 192 -5.22 -5.70 12.67
C SER A 192 -6.69 -6.04 12.42
N ALA A 193 -7.51 -5.04 12.06
CA ALA A 193 -8.89 -5.24 11.65
C ALA A 193 -8.96 -6.26 10.51
N PHE A 194 -8.30 -5.99 9.38
CA PHE A 194 -8.33 -6.88 8.23
C PHE A 194 -7.71 -8.24 8.55
N TRP A 195 -6.50 -8.26 9.10
CA TRP A 195 -5.68 -9.47 9.12
C TRP A 195 -6.11 -10.54 10.11
N ASN A 196 -6.92 -10.20 11.12
CA ASN A 196 -7.41 -11.21 12.07
C ASN A 196 -8.69 -10.80 12.83
N ARG A 197 -8.87 -9.52 13.19
CA ARG A 197 -10.03 -9.13 14.01
C ARG A 197 -11.37 -9.22 13.27
N LEU A 198 -11.42 -9.03 11.94
CA LEU A 198 -12.65 -9.18 11.14
C LEU A 198 -13.23 -10.60 11.22
N VAL A 199 -12.40 -11.61 11.47
CA VAL A 199 -12.81 -13.01 11.65
C VAL A 199 -12.93 -13.41 13.13
N GLY A 200 -12.95 -12.44 14.04
CA GLY A 200 -13.10 -12.64 15.49
C GLY A 200 -11.81 -12.99 16.23
N GLY A 201 -10.64 -12.88 15.58
CA GLY A 201 -9.34 -13.13 16.20
C GLY A 201 -8.77 -11.95 16.99
N ALA A 202 -7.57 -12.14 17.54
CA ALA A 202 -6.80 -11.08 18.20
C ALA A 202 -6.23 -10.07 17.20
N SER A 203 -5.68 -8.94 17.66
CA SER A 203 -4.94 -8.03 16.79
C SER A 203 -3.75 -8.73 16.14
N ASP A 204 -3.48 -8.43 14.87
CA ASP A 204 -2.41 -9.07 14.08
C ASP A 204 -1.87 -8.18 12.95
N GLY A 205 -1.90 -6.86 13.16
CA GLY A 205 -1.35 -5.85 12.25
C GLY A 205 0.01 -5.34 12.71
N ALA A 206 0.43 -4.22 12.11
CA ALA A 206 1.76 -3.66 12.32
C ALA A 206 2.04 -3.23 13.77
N GLY A 207 1.02 -2.88 14.53
CA GLY A 207 1.12 -2.53 15.95
C GLY A 207 1.42 -3.73 16.86
N MET A 208 1.26 -4.96 16.36
CA MET A 208 1.53 -6.18 17.11
C MET A 208 2.96 -6.71 16.95
N VAL A 209 3.69 -6.22 15.94
CA VAL A 209 5.11 -6.53 15.80
C VAL A 209 5.83 -6.13 17.09
N SER A 210 6.60 -7.06 17.68
CA SER A 210 7.32 -6.84 18.93
C SER A 210 8.83 -6.95 18.72
N GLY A 211 9.60 -6.24 19.55
CA GLY A 211 11.06 -6.26 19.50
C GLY A 211 11.67 -5.30 18.46
N ALA A 212 12.43 -5.85 17.51
CA ALA A 212 13.24 -5.09 16.57
C ALA A 212 12.40 -4.32 15.52
N PRO A 213 12.95 -3.25 14.91
CA PRO A 213 12.33 -2.61 13.76
C PRO A 213 12.08 -3.59 12.61
N TRP A 214 11.08 -3.29 11.77
CA TRP A 214 10.95 -3.88 10.44
C TRP A 214 11.31 -2.84 9.37
N HIS A 215 11.69 -3.30 8.18
CA HIS A 215 12.41 -2.48 7.22
C HIS A 215 11.76 -2.41 5.83
N MET A 216 12.01 -1.29 5.17
CA MET A 216 11.93 -1.06 3.73
C MET A 216 13.34 -0.95 3.19
N ARG A 217 13.62 -1.54 2.03
CA ARG A 217 14.95 -1.63 1.45
C ARG A 217 14.92 -1.34 -0.04
N THR A 218 16.00 -0.75 -0.53
CA THR A 218 16.29 -0.65 -1.96
C THR A 218 17.58 -1.38 -2.25
N LEU A 219 17.53 -2.35 -3.17
CA LEU A 219 18.64 -3.27 -3.40
C LEU A 219 18.99 -3.35 -4.89
N GLN A 220 20.23 -3.74 -5.18
CA GLN A 220 20.65 -4.22 -6.51
C GLN A 220 20.39 -3.21 -7.66
N LEU A 221 20.79 -1.94 -7.48
CA LEU A 221 20.75 -0.98 -8.58
C LEU A 221 21.57 -1.52 -9.76
N ASP A 222 20.93 -1.75 -10.90
CA ASP A 222 21.53 -2.37 -12.09
C ASP A 222 22.25 -3.70 -11.80
N GLY A 223 21.70 -4.49 -10.86
CA GLY A 223 22.29 -5.76 -10.44
C GLY A 223 23.53 -5.63 -9.55
N THR A 224 23.88 -4.41 -9.14
CA THR A 224 25.05 -4.16 -8.28
C THR A 224 24.65 -4.06 -6.80
N GLY A 225 25.23 -4.90 -5.95
CA GLY A 225 24.90 -4.96 -4.52
C GLY A 225 25.54 -3.86 -3.65
N ASN A 226 26.41 -3.02 -4.22
CA ASN A 226 27.17 -1.99 -3.48
C ASN A 226 26.38 -0.70 -3.20
N LYS A 227 25.09 -0.64 -3.55
CA LYS A 227 24.21 0.52 -3.37
C LYS A 227 22.93 0.20 -2.60
N ASN A 228 22.97 -0.86 -1.80
CA ASN A 228 21.84 -1.26 -0.96
C ASN A 228 21.60 -0.23 0.16
N GLN A 229 20.35 0.08 0.46
CA GLN A 229 19.91 0.97 1.54
C GLN A 229 18.71 0.36 2.27
N ASP A 230 18.57 0.63 3.56
CA ASP A 230 17.47 0.14 4.39
C ASP A 230 16.98 1.21 5.38
N ARG A 231 15.67 1.32 5.55
CA ARG A 231 15.06 2.21 6.55
C ARG A 231 14.04 1.46 7.35
N SER A 232 13.98 1.76 8.64
CA SER A 232 13.17 0.98 9.57
C SER A 232 12.22 1.83 10.40
N ILE A 233 11.13 1.20 10.80
CA ILE A 233 10.14 1.75 11.72
C ILE A 233 10.00 0.80 12.91
N GLN A 234 9.80 1.38 14.09
CA GLN A 234 9.59 0.65 15.33
C GLN A 234 8.12 0.64 15.76
N PRO A 235 7.69 -0.34 16.57
CA PRO A 235 6.31 -0.41 17.09
C PRO A 235 5.87 0.88 17.80
N SER A 236 6.80 1.58 18.46
CA SER A 236 6.51 2.84 19.17
C SER A 236 6.02 3.99 18.28
N ALA A 237 6.21 3.91 16.96
CA ALA A 237 5.65 4.88 16.01
C ALA A 237 4.19 4.58 15.62
N ILE A 238 3.68 3.40 15.96
CA ILE A 238 2.34 2.96 15.58
C ILE A 238 1.32 3.46 16.61
N VAL A 239 0.30 4.18 16.16
CA VAL A 239 -0.75 4.75 17.03
C VAL A 239 -2.15 4.60 16.43
N GLY A 240 -2.96 3.73 17.04
CA GLY A 240 -4.32 3.47 16.60
C GLY A 240 -4.39 2.80 15.23
N GLU A 241 -5.58 2.85 14.63
CA GLU A 241 -5.87 2.18 13.37
C GLU A 241 -6.93 2.96 12.59
N LEU A 242 -6.78 3.04 11.27
CA LEU A 242 -7.77 3.64 10.39
C LEU A 242 -8.98 2.72 10.19
N PRO A 243 -10.19 3.27 9.98
CA PRO A 243 -11.35 2.46 9.59
C PRO A 243 -11.18 1.87 8.18
N PRO A 244 -11.96 0.85 7.81
CA PRO A 244 -12.03 0.37 6.43
C PRO A 244 -12.32 1.49 5.44
N PHE A 245 -11.74 1.41 4.25
CA PHE A 245 -11.90 2.37 3.15
C PHE A 245 -11.52 3.83 3.48
N ALA A 246 -10.80 4.08 4.58
CA ALA A 246 -10.43 5.43 5.02
C ALA A 246 -9.64 6.23 3.98
N LEU A 247 -8.94 5.55 3.07
CA LEU A 247 -8.08 6.15 2.06
C LEU A 247 -8.68 6.07 0.63
N ALA A 248 -9.96 5.70 0.52
CA ALA A 248 -10.67 5.73 -0.75
C ALA A 248 -10.68 7.17 -1.32
N PRO A 249 -10.54 7.33 -2.65
CA PRO A 249 -10.76 8.63 -3.28
C PRO A 249 -12.15 9.18 -2.92
N PRO A 250 -12.29 10.51 -2.73
CA PRO A 250 -13.60 11.08 -2.44
C PRO A 250 -14.58 10.70 -3.54
N THR A 251 -15.70 10.07 -3.15
CA THR A 251 -16.79 9.77 -4.07
C THR A 251 -17.22 11.07 -4.75
N PRO A 252 -17.31 11.13 -6.09
CA PRO A 252 -17.85 12.31 -6.76
C PRO A 252 -19.21 12.65 -6.15
N ALA A 253 -19.41 13.93 -5.79
CA ALA A 253 -20.73 14.38 -5.35
C ALA A 253 -21.77 13.97 -6.41
N PRO A 254 -22.96 13.48 -6.00
CA PRO A 254 -24.00 13.16 -6.96
C PRO A 254 -24.25 14.39 -7.83
N THR A 255 -24.09 14.25 -9.15
CA THR A 255 -24.42 15.32 -10.08
C THR A 255 -25.87 15.73 -9.83
N PRO A 256 -26.17 17.02 -9.58
CA PRO A 256 -27.55 17.45 -9.42
C PRO A 256 -28.33 16.97 -10.65
N ARG A 257 -29.39 16.21 -10.42
CA ARG A 257 -30.31 15.82 -11.49
C ARG A 257 -30.76 17.11 -12.18
N PRO A 258 -30.73 17.21 -13.53
CA PRO A 258 -31.26 18.37 -14.22
C PRO A 258 -32.68 18.64 -13.73
N THR A 259 -32.89 19.82 -13.16
CA THR A 259 -34.22 20.29 -12.79
C THR A 259 -35.07 20.23 -14.07
N ALA A 260 -36.20 19.52 -14.02
CA ALA A 260 -37.12 19.49 -15.15
C ALA A 260 -37.46 20.93 -15.56
N PRO A 261 -37.49 21.25 -16.86
CA PRO A 261 -37.93 22.55 -17.33
C PRO A 261 -39.29 22.90 -16.70
N PRO A 262 -39.54 24.17 -16.34
CA PRO A 262 -40.85 24.58 -15.87
C PRO A 262 -41.92 24.12 -16.87
N ALA A 263 -42.98 23.50 -16.35
CA ALA A 263 -44.09 23.05 -17.18
C ALA A 263 -44.60 24.23 -18.02
N ALA A 264 -44.80 23.98 -19.32
CA ALA A 264 -45.37 24.96 -20.23
C ALA A 264 -46.72 25.44 -19.67
N PRO A 265 -47.03 26.75 -19.77
CA PRO A 265 -48.30 27.28 -19.30
C PRO A 265 -49.46 26.54 -19.98
N ALA A 266 -50.45 26.13 -19.18
CA ALA A 266 -51.64 25.45 -19.69
C ALA A 266 -52.34 26.32 -20.75
N PRO A 267 -52.82 25.73 -21.87
CA PRO A 267 -53.55 26.49 -22.87
C PRO A 267 -54.83 27.09 -22.25
N THR A 268 -55.03 28.38 -22.45
CA THR A 268 -56.22 29.12 -22.02
C THR A 268 -57.45 28.48 -22.67
N PRO A 269 -58.48 28.07 -21.90
CA PRO A 269 -59.67 27.46 -22.49
C PRO A 269 -60.46 28.51 -23.30
N ILE A 270 -60.63 28.24 -24.60
CA ILE A 270 -61.58 28.97 -25.45
C ILE A 270 -62.99 28.58 -25.00
N ARG A 271 -63.72 29.55 -24.43
CA ARG A 271 -65.13 29.36 -24.06
C ARG A 271 -65.99 29.35 -25.32
N VAL A 272 -66.36 28.16 -25.79
CA VAL A 272 -67.45 27.99 -26.76
C VAL A 272 -68.79 28.18 -26.03
N PRO A 273 -69.62 29.17 -26.37
CA PRO A 273 -70.94 29.32 -25.75
C PRO A 273 -71.91 28.27 -26.30
N GLY A 274 -72.55 27.52 -25.42
CA GLY A 274 -73.75 26.74 -25.78
C GLY A 274 -73.65 25.24 -25.62
N VAL A 275 -73.22 24.73 -24.46
CA VAL A 275 -73.61 23.38 -24.05
C VAL A 275 -73.86 23.36 -22.53
N THR A 276 -75.11 23.11 -22.16
CA THR A 276 -75.57 22.94 -20.78
C THR A 276 -75.04 21.60 -20.24
N PRO A 277 -74.29 21.54 -19.13
CA PRO A 277 -73.80 20.27 -18.60
C PRO A 277 -74.93 19.45 -17.96
N ARG A 278 -75.05 18.19 -18.36
CA ARG A 278 -75.89 17.16 -17.71
C ARG A 278 -75.18 16.69 -16.43
N PRO A 279 -75.89 16.52 -15.30
CA PRO A 279 -75.27 16.05 -14.06
C PRO A 279 -74.78 14.58 -14.18
N PRO A 280 -73.64 14.24 -13.56
CA PRO A 280 -73.08 12.89 -13.58
C PRO A 280 -73.91 11.91 -12.74
N ALA A 281 -74.00 10.66 -13.22
CA ALA A 281 -74.68 9.57 -12.53
C ALA A 281 -73.91 9.12 -11.26
N PRO A 282 -74.59 8.63 -10.21
CA PRO A 282 -73.94 8.14 -9.00
C PRO A 282 -73.13 6.85 -9.24
N LEU A 283 -71.92 6.80 -8.68
CA LEU A 283 -71.05 5.62 -8.64
C LEU A 283 -71.63 4.53 -7.70
N ALA A 284 -71.61 3.28 -8.16
CA ALA A 284 -72.05 2.11 -7.39
C ALA A 284 -71.04 1.74 -6.27
N PRO A 285 -71.51 1.22 -5.12
CA PRO A 285 -70.65 0.83 -3.99
C PRO A 285 -70.03 -0.57 -4.17
N PRO A 286 -68.86 -0.85 -3.55
CA PRO A 286 -68.17 -2.13 -3.67
C PRO A 286 -68.83 -3.23 -2.83
N THR A 287 -68.99 -4.41 -3.43
CA THR A 287 -69.49 -5.62 -2.78
C THR A 287 -68.44 -6.28 -1.89
N ARG A 288 -68.90 -6.69 -0.71
CA ARG A 288 -68.23 -7.37 0.40
C ARG A 288 -68.23 -8.89 0.16
N ASN A 289 -67.11 -9.57 0.41
CA ASN A 289 -67.07 -11.02 0.61
C ASN A 289 -66.63 -11.30 2.06
N GLY A 290 -67.34 -12.20 2.75
CA GLY A 290 -67.17 -12.49 4.18
C GLY A 290 -66.90 -13.96 4.49
N GLY A 291 -66.46 -14.19 5.73
CA GLY A 291 -66.36 -15.46 6.46
C GLY A 291 -65.29 -15.35 7.57
N SER A 292 -65.57 -14.99 8.84
CA SER A 292 -66.10 -15.76 10.01
C SER A 292 -65.20 -16.94 10.44
N GLY A 293 -64.76 -17.17 11.69
CA GLY A 293 -64.92 -16.57 13.05
C GLY A 293 -63.63 -16.87 13.87
N GLY A 294 -63.45 -16.70 15.19
CA GLY A 294 -64.18 -16.23 16.37
C GLY A 294 -63.14 -15.98 17.51
N GLY A 295 -63.47 -15.16 18.53
CA GLY A 295 -62.55 -14.60 19.57
C GLY A 295 -62.24 -15.53 20.78
N PRO A 296 -61.93 -15.02 22.01
CA PRO A 296 -61.64 -13.63 22.45
C PRO A 296 -60.46 -13.40 23.48
N GLY A 297 -59.86 -12.19 23.47
CA GLY A 297 -59.30 -11.37 24.59
C GLY A 297 -58.08 -11.80 25.47
N PRO A 298 -57.49 -10.92 26.33
CA PRO A 298 -57.22 -9.48 26.20
C PRO A 298 -55.79 -9.01 26.69
N SER A 299 -55.50 -7.71 26.54
CA SER A 299 -54.68 -6.80 27.40
C SER A 299 -53.34 -6.17 26.89
N ILE A 300 -53.40 -4.84 26.69
CA ILE A 300 -52.55 -3.70 27.14
C ILE A 300 -51.00 -3.75 27.06
N GLY A 301 -50.40 -2.77 26.36
CA GLY A 301 -49.06 -2.20 26.67
C GLY A 301 -48.32 -1.55 25.47
N PRO A 302 -47.73 -0.34 25.58
CA PRO A 302 -47.41 0.54 24.44
C PRO A 302 -46.00 0.36 23.85
N GLY A 303 -45.82 0.89 22.63
CA GLY A 303 -44.65 0.72 21.79
C GLY A 303 -43.41 1.55 22.13
N VAL A 304 -42.34 1.21 21.43
CA VAL A 304 -41.22 2.08 21.04
C VAL A 304 -40.66 1.56 19.72
N ASP A 305 -40.61 2.45 18.73
CA ASP A 305 -40.03 2.24 17.41
C ASP A 305 -38.51 2.06 17.49
N SER A 306 -37.97 1.07 16.78
CA SER A 306 -36.55 0.98 16.43
C SER A 306 -36.43 0.63 14.95
N PRO A 307 -35.85 1.50 14.09
CA PRO A 307 -35.71 1.21 12.67
C PRO A 307 -34.63 0.14 12.45
N GLY A 308 -35.03 -0.92 11.75
CA GLY A 308 -34.24 -2.11 11.48
C GLY A 308 -33.02 -1.88 10.58
N PHE A 309 -31.97 -2.62 10.88
CA PHE A 309 -30.86 -2.88 9.97
C PHE A 309 -31.29 -3.90 8.90
N PRO A 310 -30.91 -3.72 7.62
CA PRO A 310 -31.19 -4.72 6.60
C PRO A 310 -30.35 -5.98 6.84
N SER A 311 -31.01 -7.10 7.11
CA SER A 311 -30.40 -8.44 7.05
C SER A 311 -30.00 -8.77 5.62
N VAL A 312 -28.71 -9.03 5.41
CA VAL A 312 -28.20 -9.63 4.17
C VAL A 312 -28.33 -11.15 4.31
N THR A 313 -29.29 -11.73 3.60
CA THR A 313 -29.45 -13.17 3.47
C THR A 313 -28.34 -13.73 2.57
N VAL A 314 -27.43 -14.53 3.14
CA VAL A 314 -26.45 -15.33 2.39
C VAL A 314 -27.15 -16.63 1.92
N PRO A 315 -27.12 -16.97 0.63
CA PRO A 315 -27.70 -18.22 0.14
C PRO A 315 -26.88 -19.44 0.63
N PRO A 316 -27.53 -20.58 0.90
CA PRO A 316 -26.84 -21.77 1.41
C PRO A 316 -25.97 -22.42 0.33
N THR A 317 -24.68 -22.61 0.65
CA THR A 317 -23.79 -23.45 -0.15
C THR A 317 -24.12 -24.92 0.12
N ALA A 318 -24.43 -25.65 -0.94
CA ALA A 318 -24.70 -27.09 -0.91
C ALA A 318 -23.47 -27.88 -0.42
N THR A 319 -23.75 -28.86 0.41
CA THR A 319 -22.82 -29.82 1.03
C THR A 319 -22.50 -31.01 0.11
N ASP A 320 -21.39 -31.67 0.45
CA ASP A 320 -21.01 -33.07 0.24
C ASP A 320 -20.15 -33.44 -0.99
N ALA A 321 -18.89 -33.83 -0.74
CA ALA A 321 -18.54 -35.24 -0.47
C ALA A 321 -17.04 -35.42 -0.08
N PRO A 322 -16.66 -36.51 0.62
CA PRO A 322 -15.42 -36.63 1.38
C PRO A 322 -14.29 -37.36 0.62
N VAL A 323 -13.03 -37.11 0.98
CA VAL A 323 -11.90 -37.98 0.59
C VAL A 323 -10.98 -38.26 1.78
N ALA A 324 -11.15 -39.47 2.30
CA ALA A 324 -10.18 -40.46 2.78
C ALA A 324 -8.91 -40.03 3.54
N GLU A 325 -8.85 -40.47 4.80
CA GLU A 325 -7.64 -40.80 5.53
C GLU A 325 -6.75 -41.81 4.76
N ARG A 326 -5.45 -41.56 4.73
CA ARG A 326 -4.42 -42.61 4.76
C ARG A 326 -3.31 -42.20 5.71
N GLY A 327 -3.05 -43.06 6.68
CA GLY A 327 -1.95 -42.94 7.62
C GLY A 327 -0.61 -43.45 7.08
N ALA A 328 0.40 -43.10 7.87
CA ALA A 328 1.71 -43.73 8.09
C ALA A 328 2.73 -43.75 6.93
N GLN A 329 3.91 -43.19 7.19
CA GLN A 329 5.11 -43.96 7.59
C GLN A 329 6.34 -43.05 7.63
N ALA A 330 7.15 -43.24 8.67
CA ALA A 330 8.47 -42.66 8.84
C ALA A 330 9.54 -43.54 8.18
N SER A 331 10.59 -42.94 7.64
CA SER A 331 11.95 -43.47 7.36
C SER A 331 12.75 -42.28 6.79
N GLY A 332 13.93 -41.86 7.24
CA GLY A 332 15.05 -42.58 7.82
C GLY A 332 16.18 -42.67 6.77
N LEU A 333 17.31 -41.97 7.02
CA LEU A 333 18.63 -42.03 6.33
C LEU A 333 18.71 -41.37 4.93
N THR A 334 19.76 -40.64 4.50
CA THR A 334 21.21 -40.68 4.82
C THR A 334 21.87 -39.32 4.49
N ALA A 335 22.92 -38.97 5.24
CA ALA A 335 23.84 -37.88 4.97
C ALA A 335 24.70 -38.10 3.70
N MET A 336 25.05 -37.03 3.00
CA MET A 336 26.27 -36.98 2.19
C MET A 336 26.91 -35.59 2.24
N PHE A 337 28.13 -35.57 2.79
CA PHE A 337 29.11 -34.50 2.73
C PHE A 337 29.56 -34.26 1.28
N VAL A 338 29.67 -33.00 0.85
CA VAL A 338 30.79 -32.56 0.00
C VAL A 338 31.26 -31.20 0.49
N ALA A 339 32.49 -31.18 0.99
CA ALA A 339 33.26 -30.00 1.32
C ALA A 339 34.23 -29.68 0.18
N THR A 340 34.27 -28.40 -0.21
CA THR A 340 35.37 -27.72 -0.93
C THR A 340 35.03 -26.23 -0.79
N GLY A 341 35.74 -25.34 -0.09
CA GLY A 341 37.16 -25.29 0.22
C GLY A 341 37.84 -24.29 -0.70
N ILE A 342 37.86 -22.99 -0.34
CA ILE A 342 38.88 -21.97 -0.67
C ILE A 342 38.72 -20.85 0.38
N ALA A 343 39.69 -20.73 1.28
CA ALA A 343 39.84 -19.59 2.18
C ALA A 343 41.16 -18.90 1.82
N ILE A 344 41.07 -17.65 1.36
CA ILE A 344 42.21 -16.80 1.03
C ILE A 344 42.68 -16.12 2.32
N LEU A 345 43.91 -16.44 2.73
CA LEU A 345 44.60 -15.90 3.89
C LEU A 345 45.27 -14.56 3.50
N THR A 346 44.71 -13.43 3.91
CA THR A 346 45.37 -12.12 3.82
C THR A 346 46.00 -11.75 5.17
N LEU A 347 47.33 -11.70 5.19
CA LEU A 347 48.17 -11.16 6.26
C LEU A 347 47.88 -9.66 6.49
N MET A 348 47.61 -9.28 7.74
CA MET A 348 47.79 -7.90 8.22
C MET A 348 49.07 -7.80 9.07
N PRO A 349 49.93 -6.80 8.89
CA PRO A 349 51.06 -6.57 9.78
C PRO A 349 50.66 -5.74 11.01
N LEU A 350 51.06 -6.27 12.17
CA LEU A 350 50.92 -5.71 13.50
C LEU A 350 51.92 -4.55 13.70
N MET A 351 51.49 -3.29 13.61
CA MET A 351 52.31 -2.14 14.04
C MET A 351 52.22 -1.93 15.55
N ARG A 352 53.31 -2.29 16.23
CA ARG A 352 53.56 -2.12 17.66
C ARG A 352 53.95 -0.66 17.95
N ARG A 353 53.04 0.13 18.56
CA ARG A 353 53.36 1.45 19.14
C ARG A 353 54.32 1.29 20.33
N ARG A 354 55.56 1.78 20.22
CA ARG A 354 56.44 2.06 21.36
C ARG A 354 56.14 3.47 21.90
N ARG A 355 56.07 3.57 23.24
CA ARG A 355 56.00 4.83 24.00
C ARG A 355 57.40 5.44 24.14
N ARG A 356 57.47 6.77 23.95
CA ARG A 356 58.26 7.81 24.69
C ARG A 356 59.80 7.72 24.65
N PRO A 357 60.54 8.82 24.92
CA PRO A 357 60.31 9.88 25.93
C PRO A 357 59.19 10.88 25.64
#